data_AF-A0A8D9ELT1-F1
#
_entry.id   AF-A0A8D9ELT1-F1
#
_cell.length_a   1.000
_cell.length_b   1.000
_cell.length_c   1.000
_cell.angle_alpha   90.00
_cell.angle_beta   90.00
_cell.angle_gamma   90.00
#
_symmetry.space_group_name_H-M   'P 1'
#
loop_
_entity.id
_entity.type
_entity.pdbx_description
1 polymer ?
#
loop_
_entity_poly.entity_id
_entity_poly.type
_entity_poly.pdbx_seq_one_letter_code
_entity_poly.pdbx_strand_id
1 'polypeptide(L)'
;MSAKIPSVSQLSSRIIRVLGMNPGPMTLQGTNSYILGTGKRRLLLDTGEPDHLEYVNNLKQVLSKESISLEHIVLSHWHRDHVGGLQDIYKHINPDDATIWKHKGTDPESQSTDFMPENKTLQTLSDGQVLTVEGATLRCVYYGVIFIVIINSTLK
;
A
#
# COMPACT_ATOMS: atom_id res chain seq x y z
N MET A 1 4.87 28.37 2.46
CA MET A 1 5.62 27.30 1.76
C MET A 1 5.10 25.96 2.26
N SER A 2 4.82 25.03 1.35
CA SER A 2 4.41 23.68 1.74
C SER A 2 5.58 22.94 2.43
N ALA A 3 5.28 22.08 3.40
CA ALA A 3 6.32 21.30 4.08
C ALA A 3 7.03 20.37 3.09
N LYS A 4 8.37 20.33 3.15
CA LYS A 4 9.17 19.39 2.36
C LYS A 4 9.16 18.03 3.04
N ILE A 5 8.63 17.04 2.34
CA ILE A 5 8.48 15.67 2.84
C ILE A 5 9.57 14.79 2.19
N PRO A 6 10.39 14.05 2.95
CA PRO A 6 11.38 13.14 2.37
C PRO A 6 10.70 11.96 1.65
N SER A 7 11.28 11.51 0.55
CA SER A 7 10.75 10.41 -0.29
C SER A 7 10.59 9.10 0.49
N VAL A 8 11.45 8.86 1.50
CA VAL A 8 11.32 7.75 2.44
C VAL A 8 11.43 8.30 3.86
N SER A 9 10.55 7.87 4.76
CA SER A 9 10.61 8.27 6.17
C SER A 9 10.11 7.15 7.08
N GLN A 10 10.90 6.82 8.11
CA GLN A 10 10.43 5.98 9.20
C GLN A 10 9.62 6.84 10.17
N LEU A 11 8.31 6.60 10.23
CA LEU A 11 7.39 7.40 11.05
C LEU A 11 7.26 6.82 12.47
N SER A 12 7.47 5.50 12.61
CA SER A 12 7.55 4.81 13.90
C SER A 12 8.35 3.50 13.73
N SER A 13 8.52 2.73 14.81
CA SER A 13 9.13 1.40 14.74
C SER A 13 8.42 0.43 13.81
N ARG A 14 7.14 0.65 13.50
CA ARG A 14 6.28 -0.24 12.70
C ARG A 14 5.72 0.38 11.41
N ILE A 15 6.08 1.63 11.11
CA ILE A 15 5.55 2.36 9.93
C ILE A 15 6.71 3.02 9.19
N ILE A 16 6.91 2.62 7.94
CA ILE A 16 7.78 3.30 6.98
C ILE A 16 6.89 3.87 5.89
N ARG A 17 7.01 5.15 5.60
CA ARG A 17 6.34 5.79 4.48
C ARG A 17 7.28 5.90 3.29
N VAL A 18 6.78 5.56 2.10
CA VAL A 18 7.42 5.80 0.81
C VAL A 18 6.49 6.69 0.00
N LEU A 19 7.00 7.84 -0.46
CA LEU A 19 6.25 8.81 -1.24
C LEU A 19 6.15 8.33 -2.70
N GLY A 20 4.98 8.45 -3.31
CA GLY A 20 4.68 8.01 -4.68
C GLY A 20 5.39 8.79 -5.79
N MET A 21 6.13 9.85 -5.44
CA MET A 21 6.88 10.71 -6.36
C MET A 21 6.03 11.38 -7.45
N ASN A 22 4.73 11.52 -7.18
CA ASN A 22 3.70 12.07 -8.06
C ASN A 22 3.07 13.35 -7.49
N PRO A 23 3.84 14.45 -7.30
CA PRO A 23 3.29 15.69 -6.74
C PRO A 23 2.28 16.34 -7.71
N GLY A 24 1.23 16.93 -7.16
CA GLY A 24 0.16 17.52 -7.96
C GLY A 24 -0.93 18.19 -7.12
N PRO A 25 -1.90 18.86 -7.76
CA PRO A 25 -2.97 19.56 -7.04
C PRO A 25 -3.81 18.65 -6.13
N MET A 26 -3.99 17.39 -6.53
CA MET A 26 -4.78 16.39 -5.79
C MET A 26 -3.94 15.50 -4.88
N THR A 27 -2.66 15.33 -5.18
CA THR A 27 -1.72 14.44 -4.46
C THR A 27 -0.74 15.20 -3.55
N LEU A 28 -0.77 16.54 -3.59
CA LEU A 28 0.13 17.43 -2.85
C LEU A 28 1.61 17.14 -3.17
N GLN A 29 2.38 16.64 -2.19
CA GLN A 29 3.77 16.22 -2.39
C GLN A 29 3.89 14.85 -3.08
N GLY A 30 2.79 14.10 -3.18
CA GLY A 30 2.71 12.75 -3.73
C GLY A 30 1.87 11.84 -2.84
N THR A 31 1.43 10.71 -3.39
CA THR A 31 0.73 9.67 -2.64
C THR A 31 1.61 9.17 -1.50
N ASN A 32 1.04 8.96 -0.32
CA ASN A 32 1.76 8.33 0.77
C ASN A 32 1.46 6.82 0.78
N SER A 33 2.43 6.00 0.35
CA SER A 33 2.37 4.56 0.53
C SER A 33 3.05 4.17 1.85
N TYR A 34 2.55 3.13 2.52
CA TYR A 34 3.05 2.74 3.84
C TYR A 34 3.40 1.25 3.92
N ILE A 35 4.58 0.96 4.45
CA ILE A 35 4.99 -0.39 4.84
C ILE A 35 4.73 -0.53 6.35
N LEU A 36 3.91 -1.51 6.71
CA LEU A 36 3.38 -1.71 8.06
C LEU A 36 3.85 -3.05 8.64
N GLY A 37 4.27 -3.03 9.91
CA GLY A 37 4.77 -4.19 10.65
C GLY A 37 6.22 -4.04 11.10
N THR A 38 6.66 -4.96 11.95
CA THR A 38 8.03 -5.02 12.50
C THR A 38 8.82 -6.21 11.97
N GLY A 39 8.14 -7.30 11.57
CA GLY A 39 8.77 -8.52 11.10
C GLY A 39 9.30 -8.45 9.67
N LYS A 40 9.77 -9.60 9.16
CA LYS A 40 10.25 -9.72 7.77
C LYS A 40 9.13 -9.72 6.75
N ARG A 41 7.95 -10.25 7.09
CA ARG A 41 6.77 -10.22 6.22
C ARG A 41 5.88 -9.05 6.64
N ARG A 42 5.69 -8.10 5.73
CA ARG A 42 4.98 -6.83 6.03
C ARG A 42 3.88 -6.53 5.03
N LEU A 43 3.03 -5.59 5.41
CA LEU A 43 1.92 -5.12 4.59
C LEU A 43 2.31 -3.82 3.89
N LEU A 44 2.04 -3.70 2.60
CA LEU A 44 2.08 -2.44 1.86
C LEU A 44 0.67 -1.88 1.72
N LEU A 45 0.49 -0.60 2.07
CA LEU A 45 -0.73 0.16 1.84
C LEU A 45 -0.50 1.14 0.70
N ASP A 46 -1.35 1.03 -0.33
CA ASP A 46 -1.35 1.78 -1.58
C ASP A 46 -0.06 1.66 -2.42
N THR A 47 -0.21 1.88 -3.73
CA THR A 47 0.84 1.62 -4.70
C THR A 47 1.22 2.82 -5.56
N GLY A 48 0.68 4.01 -5.30
CA GLY A 48 1.00 5.20 -6.08
C GLY A 48 0.39 5.18 -7.49
N GLU A 49 0.87 6.08 -8.33
CA GLU A 49 0.52 6.18 -9.76
C GLU A 49 1.37 5.22 -10.62
N PRO A 50 0.89 4.87 -11.84
CA PRO A 50 1.70 4.09 -12.77
C PRO A 50 2.85 4.93 -13.35
N ASP A 51 3.88 4.26 -13.87
CA ASP A 51 5.02 4.85 -14.58
C ASP A 51 5.94 5.73 -13.71
N HIS A 52 5.83 5.66 -12.37
CA HIS A 52 6.71 6.35 -11.44
C HIS A 52 7.83 5.44 -10.92
N LEU A 53 8.82 5.16 -11.77
CA LEU A 53 9.93 4.26 -11.43
C LEU A 53 10.75 4.72 -10.21
N GLU A 54 10.81 6.02 -9.91
CA GLU A 54 11.49 6.51 -8.72
C GLU A 54 10.82 5.99 -7.43
N TYR A 55 9.49 5.98 -7.36
CA TYR A 55 8.75 5.37 -6.26
C TYR A 55 9.08 3.88 -6.12
N VAL A 56 9.05 3.14 -7.24
CA VAL A 56 9.33 1.70 -7.25
C VAL A 56 10.76 1.40 -6.79
N ASN A 57 11.73 2.22 -7.20
CA ASN A 57 13.12 2.11 -6.77
C ASN A 57 13.28 2.41 -5.27
N ASN A 58 12.62 3.46 -4.77
CA ASN A 58 12.62 3.78 -3.34
C ASN A 58 12.00 2.63 -2.52
N LEU A 59 10.86 2.09 -2.96
CA LEU A 59 10.22 0.94 -2.34
C LEU A 59 11.15 -0.28 -2.34
N LYS A 60 11.73 -0.64 -3.49
CA LYS A 60 12.67 -1.76 -3.63
C LYS A 60 13.88 -1.62 -2.70
N GLN A 61 14.43 -0.41 -2.60
CA GLN A 61 15.57 -0.12 -1.72
C GLN A 61 15.20 -0.31 -0.25
N VAL A 62 14.02 0.17 0.18
CA VAL A 62 13.54 -0.03 1.55
C VAL A 62 13.36 -1.52 1.84
N LEU A 63 12.67 -2.26 0.96
CA LEU A 63 12.42 -3.69 1.14
C LEU A 63 13.73 -4.47 1.24
N SER A 64 14.71 -4.18 0.38
CA SER A 64 16.01 -4.83 0.40
C SER A 64 16.82 -4.49 1.66
N LYS A 65 16.94 -3.20 2.00
CA LYS A 65 17.74 -2.74 3.14
C LYS A 65 17.23 -3.31 4.47
N GLU A 66 15.92 -3.38 4.63
CA GLU A 66 15.28 -3.85 5.87
C GLU A 66 14.99 -5.37 5.83
N SER A 67 15.38 -6.07 4.76
CA SER A 67 15.11 -7.51 4.56
C SER A 67 13.61 -7.87 4.68
N ILE A 68 12.76 -7.06 4.06
CA ILE A 68 11.30 -7.19 4.08
C ILE A 68 10.81 -7.88 2.79
N SER A 69 9.90 -8.84 2.94
CA SER A 69 9.02 -9.32 1.88
C SER A 69 7.57 -8.87 2.13
N LEU A 70 6.81 -8.69 1.06
CA LEU A 70 5.41 -8.27 1.16
C LEU A 70 4.51 -9.49 1.34
N GLU A 71 3.70 -9.49 2.39
CA GLU A 71 2.67 -10.50 2.67
C GLU A 71 1.30 -10.05 2.18
N HIS A 72 1.02 -8.77 2.33
CA HIS A 72 -0.24 -8.16 1.92
C HIS A 72 0.05 -6.87 1.17
N ILE A 73 -0.69 -6.64 0.08
CA ILE A 73 -0.79 -5.33 -0.57
C ILE A 73 -2.25 -4.91 -0.45
N VAL A 74 -2.52 -3.83 0.27
CA VAL A 74 -3.88 -3.32 0.48
C VAL A 74 -4.04 -2.03 -0.30
N LEU A 75 -5.08 -1.98 -1.13
CA LEU A 75 -5.46 -0.79 -1.91
C LEU A 75 -6.64 -0.13 -1.22
N SER A 76 -6.46 1.13 -0.81
CA SER A 76 -7.46 1.88 -0.05
C SER A 76 -8.73 2.19 -0.88
N HIS A 77 -8.57 2.52 -2.16
CA HIS A 77 -9.70 2.77 -3.06
C HIS A 77 -9.26 2.66 -4.52
N TRP A 78 -10.10 3.05 -5.47
CA TRP A 78 -9.90 2.80 -6.90
C TRP A 78 -9.13 3.90 -7.65
N HIS A 79 -8.92 5.07 -7.05
CA HIS A 79 -8.25 6.15 -7.77
C HIS A 79 -6.84 5.73 -8.21
N ARG A 80 -6.47 6.21 -9.40
CA ARG A 80 -5.28 5.80 -10.14
C ARG A 80 -3.99 6.02 -9.34
N ASP A 81 -3.95 7.02 -8.48
CA ASP A 81 -2.81 7.37 -7.64
C ASP A 81 -2.65 6.49 -6.40
N HIS A 82 -3.56 5.55 -6.17
CA HIS A 82 -3.46 4.55 -5.10
C HIS A 82 -3.33 3.11 -5.61
N VAL A 83 -3.78 2.81 -6.83
CA VAL A 83 -3.74 1.46 -7.43
C VAL A 83 -2.75 1.33 -8.58
N GLY A 84 -2.39 2.44 -9.21
CA GLY A 84 -1.75 2.45 -10.53
C GLY A 84 -0.35 1.86 -10.55
N GLY A 85 0.45 2.05 -9.50
CA GLY A 85 1.81 1.51 -9.45
C GLY A 85 1.87 0.01 -9.15
N LEU A 86 0.73 -0.69 -9.02
CA LEU A 86 0.71 -2.12 -8.68
C LEU A 86 1.41 -2.98 -9.76
N GLN A 87 1.17 -2.68 -11.04
CA GLN A 87 1.82 -3.41 -12.14
C GLN A 87 3.34 -3.20 -12.14
N ASP A 88 3.81 -1.97 -11.92
CA ASP A 88 5.24 -1.65 -11.86
C ASP A 88 5.93 -2.34 -10.68
N ILE A 89 5.26 -2.43 -9.52
CA ILE A 89 5.76 -3.20 -8.38
C ILE A 89 5.96 -4.67 -8.76
N TYR A 90 4.99 -5.31 -9.41
CA TYR A 90 5.16 -6.71 -9.83
C TYR A 90 6.23 -6.88 -10.90
N LYS A 91 6.34 -5.94 -11.84
CA LYS A 91 7.36 -5.96 -12.89
C LYS A 91 8.80 -5.83 -12.36
N HIS A 92 9.02 -5.04 -11.32
CA HIS A 92 10.38 -4.65 -10.87
C HIS A 92 10.82 -5.21 -9.51
N ILE A 93 9.86 -5.59 -8.67
CA ILE A 93 10.07 -6.16 -7.33
C ILE A 93 9.57 -7.60 -7.26
N ASN A 94 8.48 -7.92 -7.96
CA ASN A 94 7.86 -9.24 -8.05
C ASN A 94 7.53 -9.90 -6.68
N PRO A 95 6.64 -9.31 -5.87
CA PRO A 95 6.20 -9.88 -4.59
C PRO A 95 5.17 -11.01 -4.82
N ASP A 96 5.61 -12.14 -5.37
CA ASP A 96 4.70 -13.18 -5.87
C ASP A 96 3.76 -13.79 -4.82
N ASP A 97 4.23 -13.89 -3.58
CA ASP A 97 3.50 -14.44 -2.43
C ASP A 97 2.56 -13.43 -1.75
N ALA A 98 2.55 -12.16 -2.19
CA ALA A 98 1.72 -11.14 -1.59
C ALA A 98 0.25 -11.32 -1.99
N THR A 99 -0.65 -11.31 -1.01
CA THR A 99 -2.09 -11.25 -1.27
C THR A 99 -2.52 -9.81 -1.52
N ILE A 100 -3.20 -9.55 -2.63
CA ILE A 100 -3.70 -8.22 -2.99
C ILE A 100 -5.14 -8.09 -2.50
N TRP A 101 -5.41 -7.04 -1.72
CA TRP A 101 -6.69 -6.77 -1.09
C TRP A 101 -7.26 -5.43 -1.52
N LYS A 102 -8.56 -5.40 -1.80
CA LYS A 102 -9.31 -4.14 -2.01
C LYS A 102 -10.78 -4.35 -1.66
N HIS A 103 -11.41 -3.34 -1.06
CA HIS A 103 -12.86 -3.34 -0.91
C HIS A 103 -13.53 -3.11 -2.27
N LYS A 104 -14.55 -3.92 -2.54
CA LYS A 104 -15.41 -3.74 -3.71
C LYS A 104 -16.62 -2.93 -3.25
N GLY A 105 -16.66 -1.67 -3.64
CA GLY A 105 -17.82 -0.83 -3.43
C GLY A 105 -18.95 -1.21 -4.39
N THR A 106 -20.01 -0.42 -4.38
CA THR A 106 -21.19 -0.64 -5.22
C THR A 106 -21.08 0.02 -6.59
N ASP A 107 -20.25 1.05 -6.74
CA ASP A 107 -20.03 1.76 -8.00
C ASP A 107 -19.11 0.96 -8.95
N PRO A 108 -19.28 1.09 -10.28
CA PRO A 108 -18.46 0.36 -11.27
C PRO A 108 -16.96 0.61 -11.14
N GLU A 109 -16.55 1.85 -10.88
CA GLU A 109 -15.14 2.24 -10.74
C GLU A 109 -14.48 1.51 -9.57
N SER A 110 -15.18 1.40 -8.44
CA SER A 110 -14.72 0.61 -7.29
C SER A 110 -14.63 -0.89 -7.55
N GLN A 111 -15.29 -1.41 -8.60
CA GLN A 111 -15.26 -2.82 -8.97
C GLN A 111 -14.21 -3.12 -10.05
N SER A 112 -13.66 -2.09 -10.71
CA SER A 112 -12.61 -2.29 -11.72
C SER A 112 -11.40 -3.02 -11.14
N THR A 113 -10.79 -3.83 -11.99
CA THR A 113 -9.54 -4.55 -11.72
C THR A 113 -8.49 -4.31 -12.81
N ASP A 114 -8.64 -3.26 -13.62
CA ASP A 114 -7.76 -3.01 -14.78
C ASP A 114 -6.31 -2.73 -14.38
N PHE A 115 -6.10 -2.33 -13.12
CA PHE A 115 -4.78 -2.13 -12.51
C PHE A 115 -4.09 -3.43 -12.08
N MET A 116 -4.76 -4.58 -12.16
CA MET A 116 -4.19 -5.86 -11.71
C MET A 116 -3.06 -6.33 -12.63
N PRO A 117 -1.96 -6.85 -12.09
CA PRO A 117 -0.98 -7.59 -12.87
C PRO A 117 -1.55 -8.88 -13.44
N GLU A 118 -1.00 -9.36 -14.55
CA GLU A 118 -1.36 -10.63 -15.16
C GLU A 118 -1.20 -11.80 -14.17
N ASN A 119 -2.11 -12.77 -14.23
CA ASN A 119 -2.10 -13.98 -13.41
C ASN A 119 -2.15 -13.75 -11.88
N LYS A 120 -2.55 -12.56 -11.43
CA LYS A 120 -2.81 -12.26 -10.01
C LYS A 120 -4.30 -12.13 -9.75
N THR A 121 -4.69 -12.51 -8.53
CA THR A 121 -6.09 -12.46 -8.09
C THR A 121 -6.27 -11.41 -7.02
N LEU A 122 -7.29 -10.58 -7.18
CA LEU A 122 -7.71 -9.62 -6.17
C LEU A 122 -8.64 -10.28 -5.14
N GLN A 123 -8.27 -10.21 -3.87
CA GLN A 123 -9.15 -10.61 -2.77
C GLN A 123 -10.01 -9.43 -2.31
N THR A 124 -11.30 -9.71 -2.05
CA THR A 124 -12.21 -8.71 -1.51
C THR A 124 -11.89 -8.46 -0.05
N LEU A 125 -11.71 -7.19 0.32
CA LEU A 125 -11.58 -6.76 1.71
C LEU A 125 -12.93 -6.29 2.24
N SER A 126 -13.47 -6.99 3.25
CA SER A 126 -14.77 -6.65 3.85
C SER A 126 -14.65 -5.60 4.95
N ASP A 127 -15.72 -4.83 5.19
CA ASP A 127 -15.78 -3.94 6.36
C ASP A 127 -15.61 -4.75 7.66
N GLY A 128 -14.86 -4.19 8.61
CA GLY A 128 -14.51 -4.85 9.86
C GLY A 128 -13.49 -5.98 9.75
N GLN A 129 -13.11 -6.41 8.54
CA GLN A 129 -12.11 -7.47 8.35
C GLN A 129 -10.75 -7.05 8.92
N VAL A 130 -10.08 -8.00 9.56
CA VAL A 130 -8.77 -7.79 10.18
C VAL A 130 -7.68 -8.52 9.39
N LEU A 131 -6.61 -7.82 9.08
CA LEU A 131 -5.36 -8.36 8.54
C LEU A 131 -4.25 -8.20 9.57
N THR A 132 -3.41 -9.21 9.74
CA THR A 132 -2.34 -9.21 10.75
C THR A 132 -1.00 -9.52 10.10
N VAL A 133 0.00 -8.74 10.45
CA VAL A 133 1.42 -9.06 10.24
C VAL A 133 2.15 -8.90 11.57
N GLU A 134 3.40 -9.34 11.67
CA GLU A 134 4.16 -9.16 12.89
C GLU A 134 4.25 -7.67 13.26
N GLY A 135 3.84 -7.32 14.50
CA GLY A 135 3.91 -5.96 15.02
C GLY A 135 2.85 -4.97 14.50
N ALA A 136 1.88 -5.41 13.68
CA ALA A 136 0.77 -4.57 13.23
C ALA A 136 -0.53 -5.37 12.97
N THR A 137 -1.65 -4.79 13.36
CA THR A 137 -3.00 -5.29 13.05
C THR A 137 -3.76 -4.19 12.32
N LEU A 138 -4.28 -4.49 11.14
CA LEU A 138 -5.10 -3.59 10.34
C LEU A 138 -6.55 -4.04 10.43
N ARG A 139 -7.46 -3.13 10.76
CA ARG A 139 -8.90 -3.32 10.57
C ARG A 139 -9.36 -2.45 9.42
N CYS A 140 -10.03 -3.08 8.46
CA CYS A 140 -10.77 -2.40 7.41
C CYS A 140 -11.97 -1.67 8.03
N VAL A 141 -12.11 -0.38 7.76
CA VAL A 141 -13.27 0.42 8.12
C VAL A 141 -13.79 1.10 6.86
N TYR A 142 -15.00 0.76 6.44
CA TYR A 142 -15.62 1.34 5.26
C TYR A 142 -16.58 2.47 5.65
N TYR A 143 -16.33 3.68 5.16
CA TYR A 143 -17.20 4.84 5.35
C TYR A 143 -17.27 5.67 4.06
N GLY A 144 -17.73 5.05 2.96
CA GLY A 144 -17.73 5.63 1.61
C GLY A 144 -16.40 5.48 0.85
N VAL A 145 -15.28 5.44 1.57
CA VAL A 145 -13.97 4.94 1.12
C VAL A 145 -13.37 4.06 2.21
N ILE A 146 -12.38 3.20 1.89
CA ILE A 146 -11.72 2.40 2.94
C ILE A 146 -10.81 3.33 3.74
N PHE A 147 -11.05 3.36 5.04
CA PHE A 147 -10.10 3.79 6.03
C PHE A 147 -9.47 2.57 6.68
N ILE A 148 -8.18 2.67 6.96
CA ILE A 148 -7.45 1.60 7.62
C ILE A 148 -7.06 2.07 8.99
N VAL A 149 -7.57 1.36 10.00
CA VAL A 149 -7.20 1.60 11.39
C VAL A 149 -6.12 0.60 11.77
N ILE A 150 -4.94 1.11 12.14
CA ILE A 150 -3.90 0.29 12.79
C ILE A 150 -4.35 0.11 14.24
N ILE A 151 -4.85 -1.08 14.54
CA ILE A 151 -5.15 -1.47 15.90
C ILE A 151 -3.83 -1.95 16.51
N ASN A 152 -3.45 -1.36 17.64
CA ASN A 152 -2.24 -1.73 18.38
C ASN A 152 -2.11 -3.26 18.51
N SER A 153 -0.91 -3.77 18.23
CA SER A 153 -0.60 -5.18 18.44
C SER A 153 -0.62 -5.52 19.93
N THR A 154 -1.27 -6.62 20.30
CA THR A 154 -0.93 -7.32 21.53
C THR A 154 0.56 -7.63 21.54
N LEU A 155 1.23 -7.28 22.65
CA LEU A 155 2.55 -7.77 23.01
C LEU A 155 2.54 -9.31 22.91
N LYS A 156 3.33 -9.88 22.00
CA LYS A 156 3.90 -11.21 22.16
C LYS A 156 5.35 -11.15 21.75
#